data_AF-A0A2G2X0N0-F1
#
_entry.id   AF-A0A2G2X0N0-F1
#
_cell.length_a   1.000
_cell.length_b   1.000
_cell.length_c   1.000
_cell.angle_alpha   90.00
_cell.angle_beta   90.00
_cell.angle_gamma   90.00
#
_symmetry.space_group_name_H-M   'P 1'
#
loop_
_entity.id
_entity.type
_entity.pdbx_description
1 polymer ?
#
loop_
_entity_poly.entity_id
_entity_poly.type
_entity_poly.pdbx_seq_one_letter_code
_entity_poly.pdbx_strand_id
1 'polypeptide(L)'
;MDVGASTPFLWAFEEREKLLEFYERVSGARMHASFIQPGGVAQDLPLGLCIDIDSFTQQFASRIDELEEMSTGNHIWKQRSVDIGTVTAQQAKDWGFSGVMLRGSGVCWDLRKAAPYDVHDQLDPDIPVGTRGDRYDRYCIRIEEMRQSVRIIVQCLNQMPSGMIKADDRKLCPPSRSRMKLSMESCVV
;
A
#
# COMPACT_ATOMS: atom_id res chain seq x y z
N MET A 1 -11.76 -11.85 -11.75
CA MET A 1 -11.45 -12.77 -12.86
C MET A 1 -11.96 -14.18 -12.60
N ASP A 2 -11.52 -14.86 -11.54
CA ASP A 2 -11.87 -16.28 -11.28
C ASP A 2 -13.37 -16.54 -11.10
N VAL A 3 -14.09 -15.53 -10.59
CA VAL A 3 -15.54 -15.56 -10.41
C VAL A 3 -16.27 -15.15 -11.70
N GLY A 4 -15.56 -14.90 -12.81
CA GLY A 4 -16.14 -14.56 -14.12
C GLY A 4 -16.31 -13.07 -14.40
N ALA A 5 -15.98 -12.18 -13.46
CA ALA A 5 -15.90 -10.73 -13.73
C ALA A 5 -14.49 -10.38 -14.23
N SER A 6 -14.36 -10.12 -15.53
CA SER A 6 -13.11 -9.74 -16.19
C SER A 6 -12.98 -8.23 -16.43
N THR A 7 -14.08 -7.51 -16.58
CA THR A 7 -14.04 -6.06 -16.86
C THR A 7 -13.43 -5.21 -15.74
N PRO A 8 -13.74 -5.40 -14.43
CA PRO A 8 -13.14 -4.58 -13.38
C PRO A 8 -11.64 -4.83 -13.25
N PHE A 9 -11.18 -6.03 -13.65
CA PHE A 9 -9.76 -6.36 -13.66
C PHE A 9 -9.00 -5.52 -14.70
N LEU A 10 -9.55 -5.35 -15.91
CA LEU A 10 -8.89 -4.55 -16.94
C LEU A 10 -8.80 -3.06 -16.54
N TRP A 11 -9.88 -2.51 -15.96
CA TRP A 11 -9.87 -1.12 -15.46
C TRP A 11 -8.85 -0.92 -14.33
N ALA A 12 -8.78 -1.86 -13.39
CA ALA A 12 -7.79 -1.80 -12.31
C ALA A 12 -6.34 -1.93 -12.83
N PHE A 13 -6.12 -2.64 -13.95
CA PHE A 13 -4.79 -2.77 -14.55
C PHE A 13 -4.30 -1.49 -15.21
N GLU A 14 -5.19 -0.68 -15.77
CA GLU A 14 -4.83 0.65 -16.27
C GLU A 14 -4.30 1.54 -15.14
N GLU A 15 -4.98 1.59 -13.99
CA GLU A 15 -4.51 2.36 -12.83
C GLU A 15 -3.24 1.76 -12.22
N ARG A 16 -3.10 0.43 -12.24
CA ARG A 16 -1.84 -0.24 -11.85
C ARG A 16 -0.67 0.14 -12.75
N GLU A 17 -0.90 0.35 -14.04
CA GLU A 17 0.17 0.76 -14.96
C GLU A 17 0.71 2.15 -14.63
N LYS A 18 -0.15 3.09 -14.26
CA LYS A 18 0.25 4.43 -13.77
C LYS A 18 1.12 4.33 -12.51
N LEU A 19 0.78 3.41 -11.59
CA LEU A 19 1.61 3.14 -10.42
C LEU A 19 2.97 2.54 -10.79
N LEU A 20 3.03 1.66 -11.80
CA LEU A 20 4.29 1.09 -12.27
C LEU A 20 5.18 2.14 -12.95
N GLU A 21 4.59 3.17 -13.58
CA GLU A 21 5.33 4.32 -14.10
C GLU A 21 6.00 5.10 -12.96
N PHE A 22 5.33 5.31 -11.83
CA PHE A 22 5.96 5.94 -10.66
C PHE A 22 7.13 5.10 -10.12
N TYR A 23 7.00 3.78 -10.08
CA TYR A 23 8.08 2.87 -9.70
C TYR A 23 9.27 2.98 -10.65
N GLU A 24 8.99 3.03 -11.95
CA GLU A 24 10.00 3.16 -13.00
C GLU A 24 10.72 4.52 -12.92
N ARG A 25 10.01 5.61 -12.65
CA ARG A 25 10.62 6.94 -12.49
C ARG A 25 11.54 7.04 -11.28
N VAL A 26 11.21 6.34 -10.19
CA VAL A 26 12.00 6.37 -8.95
C VAL A 26 13.21 5.44 -9.02
N SER A 27 13.05 4.24 -9.58
CA SER A 27 14.07 3.18 -9.50
C SER A 27 14.69 2.79 -10.84
N GLY A 28 14.06 3.16 -11.96
CA GLY A 28 14.39 2.68 -13.30
C GLY A 28 13.83 1.30 -13.64
N ALA A 29 13.10 0.65 -12.71
CA ALA A 29 12.51 -0.67 -12.91
C ALA A 29 11.01 -0.67 -12.58
N ARG A 30 10.23 -1.46 -13.33
CA ARG A 30 8.76 -1.47 -13.17
C ARG A 30 8.29 -2.23 -11.93
N MET A 31 8.93 -3.36 -11.59
CA MET A 31 8.53 -4.20 -10.46
C MET A 31 9.65 -4.37 -9.42
N HIS A 32 10.83 -4.81 -9.85
CA HIS A 32 11.96 -5.06 -8.96
C HIS A 32 12.80 -3.80 -8.76
N ALA A 33 12.29 -2.87 -7.94
CA ALA A 33 12.88 -1.55 -7.74
C ALA A 33 14.17 -1.54 -6.91
N SER A 34 14.37 -2.51 -5.99
CA SER A 34 15.48 -2.51 -5.02
C SER A 34 15.69 -1.15 -4.28
N PHE A 35 14.60 -0.40 -4.13
CA PHE A 35 14.60 1.00 -3.70
C PHE A 35 14.75 1.16 -2.19
N ILE A 36 14.02 0.34 -1.43
CA ILE A 36 14.11 0.28 0.04
C ILE A 36 15.31 -0.60 0.39
N GLN A 37 16.25 -0.05 1.15
CA GLN A 37 17.50 -0.72 1.53
C GLN A 37 17.72 -0.59 3.05
N PRO A 38 18.49 -1.49 3.68
CA PRO A 38 18.88 -1.30 5.07
C PRO A 38 19.60 0.06 5.26
N GLY A 39 19.07 0.89 6.15
CA GLY A 39 19.57 2.25 6.39
C GLY A 39 18.87 3.36 5.58
N GLY A 40 17.79 3.05 4.87
CA GLY A 40 16.90 4.05 4.27
C GLY A 40 16.52 3.71 2.84
N VAL A 41 16.71 4.66 1.94
CA VAL A 41 16.27 4.54 0.55
C VAL A 41 17.43 4.80 -0.43
N ALA A 42 17.43 4.11 -1.57
CA ALA A 42 18.54 4.09 -2.51
C ALA A 42 18.84 5.46 -3.16
N GLN A 43 17.79 6.18 -3.58
CA GLN A 43 17.85 7.48 -4.27
C GLN A 43 16.70 8.37 -3.82
N ASP A 44 16.85 9.68 -4.02
CA ASP A 44 15.76 10.64 -3.78
C ASP A 44 14.67 10.54 -4.85
N LEU A 45 13.50 11.08 -4.56
CA LEU A 45 12.42 11.21 -5.53
C LEU A 45 12.81 12.25 -6.61
N PRO A 46 12.51 11.98 -7.90
CA PRO A 46 12.72 12.96 -8.95
C PRO A 46 11.77 14.15 -8.79
N LEU A 47 12.23 15.33 -9.24
CA LEU A 47 11.43 16.55 -9.22
C LEU A 47 10.12 16.38 -9.99
N GLY A 48 9.02 16.87 -9.41
CA GLY A 48 7.68 16.81 -10.00
C GLY A 48 6.88 15.55 -9.68
N LEU A 49 7.51 14.46 -9.22
CA LEU A 49 6.80 13.21 -8.95
C LEU A 49 5.67 13.37 -7.93
N CYS A 50 5.88 14.18 -6.89
CA CYS A 50 4.89 14.40 -5.84
C CYS A 50 3.60 15.04 -6.37
N ILE A 51 3.70 15.91 -7.37
CA ILE A 51 2.56 16.55 -8.03
C ILE A 51 1.80 15.51 -8.86
N ASP A 52 2.53 14.66 -9.57
CA ASP A 52 1.94 13.60 -10.39
C ASP A 52 1.19 12.58 -9.51
N ILE A 53 1.75 12.20 -8.36
CA ILE A 53 1.10 11.32 -7.38
C ILE A 53 -0.16 11.98 -6.82
N ASP A 54 -0.13 13.27 -6.47
CA ASP A 54 -1.32 13.98 -5.99
C ASP A 54 -2.44 13.96 -7.05
N SER A 55 -2.11 14.27 -8.30
CA SER A 55 -3.07 14.22 -9.41
C SER A 55 -3.67 12.81 -9.61
N PHE A 56 -2.86 11.76 -9.42
CA PHE A 56 -3.31 10.37 -9.47
C PHE A 56 -4.27 10.05 -8.33
N THR A 57 -3.96 10.47 -7.09
CA THR A 57 -4.83 10.19 -5.93
C THR A 57 -6.23 10.77 -6.08
N GLN A 58 -6.34 11.96 -6.68
CA GLN A 58 -7.63 12.61 -6.94
C GLN A 58 -8.48 11.82 -7.94
N GLN A 59 -7.86 11.28 -8.99
CA GLN A 59 -8.54 10.45 -9.99
C GLN A 59 -8.84 9.04 -9.48
N PHE A 60 -7.96 8.47 -8.67
CA PHE A 60 -8.10 7.09 -8.21
C PHE A 60 -9.31 6.90 -7.27
N ALA A 61 -9.70 7.94 -6.53
CA ALA A 61 -10.89 7.91 -5.69
C ALA A 61 -12.16 7.60 -6.51
N SER A 62 -12.38 8.30 -7.63
CA SER A 62 -13.54 8.03 -8.50
C SER A 62 -13.47 6.65 -9.16
N ARG A 63 -12.26 6.17 -9.48
CA ARG A 63 -12.08 4.81 -10.03
C ARG A 63 -12.45 3.71 -9.05
N ILE A 64 -12.16 3.89 -7.75
CA ILE A 64 -12.60 2.95 -6.73
C ILE A 64 -14.13 2.88 -6.69
N ASP A 65 -14.79 4.03 -6.79
CA ASP A 65 -16.26 4.10 -6.76
C ASP A 65 -16.88 3.40 -7.99
N GLU A 66 -16.32 3.60 -9.19
CA GLU A 66 -16.73 2.88 -10.41
C GLU A 66 -16.57 1.35 -10.27
N LEU A 67 -15.46 0.89 -9.66
CA LEU A 67 -15.21 -0.52 -9.41
C LEU A 67 -16.21 -1.10 -8.39
N GLU A 68 -16.54 -0.33 -7.36
CA GLU A 68 -17.49 -0.69 -6.33
C GLU A 68 -18.92 -0.79 -6.89
N GLU A 69 -19.34 0.20 -7.69
CA GLU A 69 -20.66 0.26 -8.30
C GLU A 69 -20.96 -1.01 -9.13
N MET A 70 -19.99 -1.47 -9.91
CA MET A 70 -20.12 -2.67 -10.74
C MET A 70 -20.24 -3.97 -9.95
N SER A 71 -19.66 -4.04 -8.75
CA SER A 71 -19.43 -5.30 -8.03
C SER A 71 -20.27 -5.42 -6.76
N THR A 72 -20.26 -4.40 -5.91
CA THR A 72 -20.89 -4.42 -4.57
C THR A 72 -22.41 -4.47 -4.66
N GLY A 73 -23.01 -3.79 -5.65
CA GLY A 73 -24.46 -3.81 -5.90
C GLY A 73 -24.96 -5.09 -6.58
N ASN A 74 -24.08 -5.87 -7.21
CA ASN A 74 -24.46 -6.97 -8.07
C ASN A 74 -24.97 -8.19 -7.27
N HIS A 75 -26.19 -8.65 -7.59
CA HIS A 75 -26.81 -9.80 -6.93
C HIS A 75 -26.01 -11.10 -7.13
N ILE A 76 -25.45 -11.34 -8.33
CA ILE A 76 -24.65 -12.53 -8.65
C ILE A 76 -23.35 -12.53 -7.83
N TRP A 77 -22.81 -11.34 -7.56
CA TRP A 77 -21.62 -11.20 -6.71
C TRP A 77 -21.94 -11.55 -5.27
N LYS A 78 -23.00 -10.97 -4.71
CA LYS A 78 -23.45 -11.27 -3.33
C LYS A 78 -23.77 -12.75 -3.15
N GLN A 79 -24.52 -13.35 -4.07
CA GLN A 79 -24.88 -14.77 -4.01
C GLN A 79 -23.65 -15.70 -3.98
N ARG A 80 -22.51 -15.27 -4.55
CA ARG A 80 -21.26 -16.06 -4.61
C ARG A 80 -20.22 -15.67 -3.57
N SER A 81 -20.55 -14.77 -2.63
CA SER A 81 -19.59 -14.25 -1.65
C SER A 81 -20.14 -14.14 -0.24
N VAL A 82 -21.43 -13.90 -0.08
CA VAL A 82 -22.11 -13.88 1.21
C VAL A 82 -22.28 -15.32 1.71
N ASP A 83 -22.04 -15.55 2.99
CA ASP A 83 -22.09 -16.85 3.68
C ASP A 83 -21.12 -17.93 3.15
N ILE A 84 -20.15 -17.55 2.31
CA ILE A 84 -19.13 -18.47 1.78
C ILE A 84 -17.79 -18.26 2.48
N GLY A 85 -17.25 -19.37 2.97
CA GLY A 85 -15.93 -19.43 3.60
C GLY A 85 -15.87 -18.72 4.95
N THR A 86 -16.94 -18.78 5.73
CA THR A 86 -17.06 -18.13 7.03
C THR A 86 -15.98 -18.62 7.99
N VAL A 87 -15.33 -17.69 8.70
CA VAL A 87 -14.28 -18.00 9.68
C VAL A 87 -14.60 -17.27 10.97
N THR A 88 -14.68 -18.01 12.07
CA THR A 88 -14.88 -17.42 13.41
C THR A 88 -13.59 -16.81 13.94
N ALA A 89 -13.71 -15.82 14.83
CA ALA A 89 -12.55 -15.16 15.44
C ALA A 89 -11.62 -16.11 16.22
N GLN A 90 -12.17 -17.19 16.81
CA GLN A 90 -11.39 -18.20 17.52
C GLN A 90 -10.58 -19.05 16.53
N GLN A 91 -11.24 -19.61 15.51
CA GLN A 91 -10.56 -20.39 14.47
C GLN A 91 -9.47 -19.58 13.77
N ALA A 92 -9.72 -18.29 13.49
CA ALA A 92 -8.74 -17.43 12.85
C ALA A 92 -7.48 -17.25 13.71
N LYS A 93 -7.61 -17.21 15.04
CA LYS A 93 -6.47 -17.15 15.98
C LYS A 93 -5.76 -18.50 16.07
N ASP A 94 -6.52 -19.58 16.19
CA ASP A 94 -5.96 -20.94 16.33
C ASP A 94 -5.17 -21.36 15.10
N TRP A 95 -5.61 -20.95 13.90
CA TRP A 95 -4.92 -21.21 12.64
C TRP A 95 -3.83 -20.18 12.30
N GLY A 96 -3.62 -19.16 13.14
CA GLY A 96 -2.61 -18.14 12.91
C GLY A 96 -2.88 -17.26 11.68
N PHE A 97 -4.14 -17.02 11.34
CA PHE A 97 -4.49 -16.07 10.27
C PHE A 97 -4.08 -14.65 10.65
N SER A 98 -3.83 -13.82 9.64
CA SER A 98 -3.40 -12.43 9.81
C SER A 98 -4.07 -11.46 8.82
N GLY A 99 -3.98 -10.16 9.11
CA GLY A 99 -4.50 -9.09 8.27
C GLY A 99 -6.03 -9.14 8.08
N VAL A 100 -6.46 -9.07 6.82
CA VAL A 100 -7.89 -9.02 6.44
C VAL A 100 -8.68 -10.26 6.86
N MET A 101 -8.01 -11.41 6.98
CA MET A 101 -8.67 -12.64 7.44
C MET A 101 -9.11 -12.52 8.91
N LEU A 102 -8.28 -11.94 9.77
CA LEU A 102 -8.64 -11.64 11.16
C LEU A 102 -9.68 -10.54 11.24
N ARG A 103 -9.48 -9.43 10.51
CA ARG A 103 -10.40 -8.29 10.52
C ARG A 103 -11.78 -8.65 10.00
N GLY A 104 -11.87 -9.51 8.98
CA GLY A 104 -13.14 -10.02 8.46
C GLY A 104 -13.95 -10.77 9.52
N SER A 105 -13.28 -11.50 10.41
CA SER A 105 -13.90 -12.26 11.51
C SER A 105 -14.29 -11.42 12.73
N GLY A 106 -14.14 -10.10 12.69
CA GLY A 106 -14.51 -9.18 13.78
C GLY A 106 -13.38 -8.83 14.76
N VAL A 107 -12.17 -9.32 14.54
CA VAL A 107 -11.01 -8.98 15.39
C VAL A 107 -10.36 -7.69 14.89
N CYS A 108 -10.47 -6.61 15.67
CA CYS A 108 -9.79 -5.35 15.38
C CYS A 108 -8.28 -5.48 15.68
N TRP A 109 -7.52 -5.99 14.73
CA TRP A 109 -6.07 -6.13 14.82
C TRP A 109 -5.39 -5.61 13.54
N ASP A 110 -4.50 -4.65 13.71
CA ASP A 110 -3.63 -4.16 12.65
C ASP A 110 -2.26 -3.77 13.22
N LEU A 111 -1.19 -4.17 12.54
CA LEU A 111 0.17 -3.91 12.99
C LEU A 111 0.49 -2.42 12.98
N ARG A 112 -0.02 -1.68 12.00
CA ARG A 112 0.20 -0.23 11.87
C ARG A 112 -0.29 0.58 13.07
N LYS A 113 -1.25 0.06 13.86
CA LYS A 113 -1.71 0.69 15.12
C LYS A 113 -1.21 -0.03 16.37
N ALA A 114 -1.13 -1.36 16.35
CA ALA A 114 -0.75 -2.12 17.54
C ALA A 114 0.77 -2.10 17.79
N ALA A 115 1.56 -2.15 16.73
CA ALA A 115 3.03 -2.14 16.74
C ALA A 115 3.51 -1.26 15.58
N PRO A 116 3.32 0.06 15.70
CA PRO A 116 3.61 1.02 14.65
C PRO A 116 5.10 1.00 14.29
N TYR A 117 5.38 1.17 13.00
CA TYR A 117 6.71 1.20 12.42
C TYR A 117 6.84 2.41 11.49
N ASP A 118 8.07 2.83 11.23
CA ASP A 118 8.42 4.02 10.46
C ASP A 118 7.67 5.27 10.96
N VAL A 119 6.70 5.76 10.19
CA VAL A 119 5.95 7.00 10.45
C VAL A 119 4.46 6.71 10.67
N HIS A 120 4.06 5.43 10.78
CA HIS A 120 2.66 5.07 10.96
C HIS A 120 2.05 5.57 12.28
N ASP A 121 2.87 5.92 13.27
CA ASP A 121 2.44 6.59 14.50
C ASP A 121 1.85 7.98 14.29
N GLN A 122 2.28 8.68 13.24
CA GLN A 122 1.86 10.06 12.95
C GLN A 122 0.69 10.12 11.97
N LEU A 123 0.30 8.96 11.44
CA LEU A 123 -0.76 8.81 10.45
C LEU A 123 -1.99 8.23 11.15
N ASP A 124 -3.17 8.75 10.79
CA ASP A 124 -4.45 8.33 11.38
C ASP A 124 -5.31 7.58 10.34
N PRO A 125 -5.03 6.29 10.06
CA PRO A 125 -5.90 5.48 9.21
C PRO A 125 -7.06 4.89 10.00
N ASP A 126 -8.24 4.86 9.40
CA ASP A 126 -9.37 4.10 9.95
C ASP A 126 -9.22 2.62 9.58
N ILE A 127 -9.46 1.71 10.53
CA ILE A 127 -9.32 0.27 10.29
C ILE A 127 -10.72 -0.31 10.09
N PRO A 128 -11.07 -0.79 8.88
CA PRO A 128 -12.33 -1.47 8.65
C PRO A 128 -12.32 -2.86 9.30
N VAL A 129 -13.42 -3.20 9.96
CA VAL A 129 -13.63 -4.49 10.63
C VAL A 129 -14.92 -5.11 10.11
N GLY A 130 -14.87 -6.40 9.76
CA GLY A 130 -16.01 -7.16 9.28
C GLY A 130 -16.84 -7.73 10.44
N THR A 131 -18.04 -8.21 10.14
CA THR A 131 -18.95 -8.71 11.19
C THR A 131 -19.19 -10.21 11.08
N ARG A 132 -19.22 -10.77 9.88
CA ARG A 132 -19.63 -12.17 9.63
C ARG A 132 -18.46 -13.12 9.38
N GLY A 133 -17.30 -12.62 8.94
CA GLY A 133 -16.17 -13.47 8.56
C GLY A 133 -16.22 -14.01 7.12
N ASP A 134 -17.19 -13.55 6.34
CA ASP A 134 -17.44 -14.07 4.99
C ASP A 134 -16.41 -13.57 3.98
N ARG A 135 -16.42 -14.17 2.79
CA ARG A 135 -15.67 -13.63 1.65
C ARG A 135 -16.12 -12.21 1.28
N TYR A 136 -17.41 -11.90 1.37
CA TYR A 136 -17.94 -10.58 1.04
C TYR A 136 -17.40 -9.49 1.96
N ASP A 137 -17.42 -9.70 3.29
CA ASP A 137 -16.89 -8.73 4.26
C ASP A 137 -15.39 -8.48 4.02
N ARG A 138 -14.61 -9.52 3.70
CA ARG A 138 -13.19 -9.38 3.33
C ARG A 138 -12.97 -8.56 2.07
N TYR A 139 -13.87 -8.67 1.09
CA TYR A 139 -13.84 -7.85 -0.11
C TYR A 139 -14.14 -6.38 0.22
N CYS A 140 -15.18 -6.09 1.00
CA CYS A 140 -15.50 -4.73 1.43
C CYS A 140 -14.35 -4.09 2.23
N ILE A 141 -13.72 -4.86 3.13
CA ILE A 141 -12.53 -4.42 3.87
C ILE A 141 -11.40 -4.01 2.92
N ARG A 142 -11.16 -4.76 1.84
CA ARG A 142 -10.11 -4.41 0.86
C ARG A 142 -10.43 -3.12 0.11
N ILE A 143 -11.69 -2.85 -0.21
CA ILE A 143 -12.10 -1.59 -0.84
C ILE A 143 -11.86 -0.42 0.11
N GLU A 144 -12.28 -0.55 1.36
CA GLU A 144 -12.04 0.47 2.37
C GLU A 144 -10.54 0.67 2.64
N GLU A 145 -9.74 -0.39 2.65
CA GLU A 145 -8.29 -0.29 2.74
C GLU A 145 -7.67 0.50 1.57
N MET A 146 -8.20 0.36 0.36
CA MET A 146 -7.75 1.17 -0.78
C MET A 146 -8.05 2.66 -0.55
N ARG A 147 -9.25 3.00 -0.09
CA ARG A 147 -9.63 4.39 0.26
C ARG A 147 -8.74 4.96 1.36
N GLN A 148 -8.50 4.19 2.42
CA GLN A 148 -7.61 4.61 3.51
C GLN A 148 -6.16 4.73 3.05
N SER A 149 -5.72 3.90 2.10
CA SER A 149 -4.38 4.03 1.51
C SER A 149 -4.23 5.34 0.72
N VAL A 150 -5.26 5.76 -0.02
CA VAL A 150 -5.26 7.08 -0.68
C VAL A 150 -5.14 8.21 0.34
N ARG A 151 -5.90 8.14 1.45
CA ARG A 151 -5.81 9.12 2.53
C ARG A 151 -4.42 9.20 3.15
N ILE A 152 -3.79 8.05 3.40
CA ILE A 152 -2.41 7.98 3.89
C ILE A 152 -1.45 8.65 2.90
N ILE A 153 -1.57 8.37 1.60
CA ILE A 153 -0.68 8.96 0.58
C ILE A 153 -0.80 10.49 0.60
N VAL A 154 -2.02 11.03 0.66
CA VAL A 154 -2.26 12.48 0.73
C VAL A 154 -1.67 13.08 2.01
N GLN A 155 -1.81 12.41 3.16
CA GLN A 155 -1.20 12.85 4.42
C GLN A 155 0.33 12.89 4.31
N CYS A 156 0.93 11.83 3.77
CA CYS A 156 2.38 11.75 3.55
C CYS A 156 2.88 12.88 2.65
N LEU A 157 2.19 13.16 1.53
CA LEU A 157 2.56 14.24 0.61
C LEU A 157 2.55 15.62 1.27
N ASN A 158 1.56 15.89 2.12
CA ASN A 158 1.43 17.16 2.84
C ASN A 158 2.47 17.34 3.95
N GLN A 159 2.95 16.24 4.54
CA GLN A 159 3.86 16.25 5.69
C GLN A 159 5.31 15.87 5.32
N MET A 160 5.68 15.88 4.03
CA MET A 160 7.02 15.45 3.63
C MET A 160 8.11 16.37 4.20
N PRO A 161 9.01 15.85 5.06
CA PRO A 161 10.14 16.62 5.53
C PRO A 161 11.21 16.71 4.43
N SER A 162 11.92 17.84 4.39
CA SER A 162 13.18 17.91 3.67
C SER A 162 14.29 17.34 4.54
N GLY A 163 15.18 16.51 3.97
CA GLY A 163 16.22 15.88 4.78
C GLY A 163 17.06 14.87 4.02
N MET A 164 17.94 14.22 4.78
CA MET A 164 18.74 13.11 4.29
C MET A 164 17.90 11.83 4.22
N ILE A 165 18.15 11.04 3.18
CA ILE A 165 17.33 9.88 2.80
C ILE A 165 17.95 8.57 3.29
N LYS A 166 19.25 8.60 3.59
CA LYS A 166 20.04 7.49 4.11
C LYS A 166 20.56 7.85 5.49
N ALA A 167 20.77 6.84 6.32
CA ALA A 167 21.48 6.98 7.57
C ALA A 167 22.90 7.52 7.33
N ASP A 168 23.41 8.30 8.29
CA ASP A 168 24.73 8.93 8.21
C ASP A 168 25.90 7.94 8.44
N ASP A 169 25.60 6.68 8.78
CA ASP A 169 26.61 5.65 8.99
C ASP A 169 27.13 5.09 7.65
N ARG A 170 28.38 5.45 7.33
CA ARG A 170 29.07 5.05 6.10
C ARG A 170 29.38 3.56 6.04
N LYS A 171 29.41 2.85 7.16
CA LYS A 171 29.65 1.39 7.17
C LYS A 171 28.43 0.61 6.69
N LEU A 172 27.24 1.19 6.85
CA LEU A 172 25.97 0.58 6.45
C LEU A 172 25.52 1.10 5.09
N CYS A 173 25.61 2.41 4.87
CA CYS A 173 25.14 3.06 3.66
C CYS A 173 26.30 3.55 2.78
N PRO A 174 26.27 3.28 1.46
CA PRO A 174 27.30 3.77 0.57
C PRO A 174 27.28 5.31 0.48
N PRO A 175 28.45 5.97 0.42
CA PRO A 175 28.54 7.42 0.32
C PRO A 175 28.01 7.94 -1.02
N SER A 176 27.69 9.23 -1.08
CA SER A 176 27.30 9.88 -2.33
C SER A 176 28.45 9.87 -3.34
N ARG A 177 28.12 9.76 -4.64
CA ARG A 177 29.12 9.76 -5.73
C ARG A 177 30.01 11.00 -5.74
N SER A 178 29.51 12.15 -5.29
CA SER A 178 30.29 13.39 -5.18
C SER A 178 31.34 13.30 -4.08
N ARG A 179 30.96 12.78 -2.89
CA ARG A 179 31.89 12.61 -1.76
C ARG A 179 32.94 11.55 -2.06
N MET A 180 32.53 10.43 -2.65
CA MET A 180 33.42 9.36 -3.10
C MET A 180 34.60 9.89 -3.93
N LYS A 181 34.38 10.84 -4.84
CA LYS A 181 35.45 11.40 -5.67
C LYS A 181 36.41 12.36 -4.95
N LEU A 182 36.02 12.90 -3.79
CA LEU A 182 36.73 13.97 -3.10
C LEU A 182 37.48 13.49 -1.85
N SER A 183 36.94 12.51 -1.13
CA SER A 183 37.52 12.02 0.13
C SER A 183 38.02 10.58 0.00
N MET A 184 39.25 10.36 0.47
CA MET A 184 39.87 9.04 0.54
C MET A 184 39.05 8.08 1.42
N GLU A 185 38.48 8.56 2.52
CA GLU A 185 37.66 7.74 3.42
C GLU A 185 36.42 7.16 2.73
N SER A 186 35.82 7.93 1.82
CA SER A 186 34.65 7.50 1.04
C SER A 186 34.98 6.68 -0.20
N CYS A 187 36.27 6.54 -0.55
CA CYS A 187 36.72 5.61 -1.58
C CYS A 187 37.03 4.23 -1.01
N VAL A 188 37.46 4.16 0.26
CA VAL A 188 37.87 2.91 0.92
C VAL A 188 36.66 2.11 1.40
N VAL A 189 35.55 2.80 1.71
CA VAL A 189 34.26 2.22 2.11
C VAL A 189 33.32 2.15 0.93
#